data_AF-K7VM61-F1
#
_entry.id   AF-K7VM61-F1
#
_cell.length_a   1.000
_cell.length_b   1.000
_cell.length_c   1.000
_cell.angle_alpha   90.00
_cell.angle_beta   90.00
_cell.angle_gamma   90.00
#
_symmetry.space_group_name_H-M   'P 1'
#
loop_
_entity.id
_entity.type
_entity.pdbx_description
1 polymer ?
#
loop_
_entity_poly.entity_id
_entity_poly.type
_entity_poly.pdbx_seq_one_letter_code
_entity_poly.pdbx_strand_id
1 'polypeptide(L)'
;MDVEGEVPAAAAAAMANGLGGADEASPAPVSPEQLDVEAYAAQYSGRTRLARGVFVADRCGVEAIQLEALRMAYDEIKRGEDVQLDRDVAAKIGGRLGPRYGLDQAWVDTITRRADQRNEKLENELNGYRTNLIKESIRMGYNDIGDFFYAHGQLSKATSGLGTIAPLPNI
;
A
#
# COMPACT_ATOMS: atom_id res chain seq x y z
N MET A 1 -0.05 -7.98 39.95
CA MET A 1 1.17 -7.37 39.38
C MET A 1 0.73 -6.68 38.12
N ASP A 2 0.30 -5.45 38.35
CA ASP A 2 -0.24 -4.49 37.41
C ASP A 2 0.90 -3.97 36.54
N VAL A 3 0.71 -4.02 35.23
CA VAL A 3 1.54 -3.28 34.27
C VAL A 3 0.58 -2.63 33.29
N GLU A 4 0.15 -1.44 33.65
CA GLU A 4 -0.50 -0.49 32.74
C GLU A 4 0.55 0.00 31.73
N GLY A 5 0.26 -0.18 30.45
CA GLY A 5 1.07 0.28 29.33
C GLY A 5 0.23 1.18 28.44
N GLU A 6 0.33 2.48 28.71
CA GLU A 6 -0.31 3.58 28.00
C GLU A 6 0.23 3.71 26.57
N VAL A 7 -0.65 3.77 25.56
CA VAL A 7 -0.31 4.10 24.17
C VAL A 7 -1.22 5.23 23.67
N PRO A 8 -0.71 6.17 22.87
CA PRO A 8 -1.05 7.59 22.99
C PRO A 8 -2.29 8.02 22.19
N ALA A 9 -2.99 9.01 22.74
CA ALA A 9 -4.29 9.58 22.34
C ALA A 9 -4.38 10.22 20.93
N ALA A 10 -3.36 10.09 20.08
CA ALA A 10 -3.34 10.74 18.76
C ALA A 10 -4.10 9.96 17.67
N ALA A 11 -4.42 8.68 17.88
CA ALA A 11 -5.14 7.84 16.90
C ALA A 11 -6.67 7.77 17.13
N ALA A 12 -7.19 8.31 18.25
CA ALA A 12 -8.60 8.24 18.60
C ALA A 12 -9.40 9.54 18.32
N ALA A 13 -8.75 10.60 17.82
CA ALA A 13 -9.35 11.93 17.71
C ALA A 13 -10.18 12.18 16.42
N ALA A 14 -10.47 11.17 15.60
CA ALA A 14 -11.23 11.35 14.35
C ALA A 14 -12.71 10.88 14.41
N MET A 15 -13.20 10.42 15.57
CA MET A 15 -14.53 9.80 15.69
C MET A 15 -15.56 10.60 16.50
N ALA A 16 -15.31 11.88 16.80
CA ALA A 16 -16.21 12.68 17.62
C ALA A 16 -16.27 14.15 17.15
N ASN A 17 -17.02 14.41 16.09
CA ASN A 17 -17.55 15.74 15.69
C ASN A 17 -18.77 15.44 14.81
N GLY A 18 -20.00 15.85 15.05
CA GLY A 18 -20.63 16.67 16.08
C GLY A 18 -22.07 16.85 15.61
N LEU A 19 -23.03 16.18 16.26
CA LEU A 19 -24.46 16.40 16.04
C LEU A 19 -24.86 17.65 16.84
N GLY A 20 -24.64 18.82 16.26
CA GLY A 20 -24.94 20.12 16.86
C GLY A 20 -25.00 21.18 15.78
N GLY A 21 -26.18 21.77 15.60
CA GLY A 21 -26.50 22.59 14.44
C GLY A 21 -25.77 23.92 14.36
N ALA A 22 -25.53 24.36 13.12
CA ALA A 22 -25.61 25.73 12.62
C ALA A 22 -25.24 25.68 11.13
N ASP A 23 -26.25 25.72 10.26
CA ASP A 23 -26.25 26.38 8.94
C ASP A 23 -24.91 26.51 8.15
N GLU A 24 -24.10 25.44 8.06
CA GLU A 24 -22.92 25.43 7.18
C GLU A 24 -23.32 24.99 5.77
N ALA A 25 -23.19 25.94 4.84
CA ALA A 25 -23.34 25.72 3.42
C ALA A 25 -22.60 24.45 2.97
N SER A 26 -23.34 23.54 2.31
CA SER A 26 -22.77 22.39 1.62
C SER A 26 -21.56 22.84 0.81
N PRO A 27 -20.38 22.18 0.92
CA PRO A 27 -19.23 22.53 0.10
C PRO A 27 -19.69 22.40 -1.36
N ALA A 28 -19.60 23.51 -2.10
CA ALA A 28 -19.85 23.48 -3.54
C ALA A 28 -19.00 22.36 -4.15
N PRO A 29 -19.51 21.63 -5.18
CA PRO A 29 -18.73 20.60 -5.82
C PRO A 29 -17.42 21.24 -6.29
N VAL A 30 -16.29 20.77 -5.74
CA VAL A 30 -14.95 21.17 -6.18
C VAL A 30 -14.89 20.98 -7.68
N SER A 31 -14.77 22.08 -8.43
CA SER A 31 -14.54 22.01 -9.87
C SER A 31 -13.30 21.13 -10.10
N PRO A 32 -13.33 20.19 -11.06
CA PRO A 32 -12.21 19.28 -11.30
C PRO A 32 -10.88 20.01 -11.56
N GLU A 33 -10.96 21.28 -11.97
CA GLU A 33 -9.83 22.19 -12.21
C GLU A 33 -9.15 22.72 -10.93
N GLN A 34 -9.79 22.59 -9.77
CA GLN A 34 -9.32 23.12 -8.49
C GLN A 34 -8.89 22.03 -7.49
N LEU A 35 -8.76 20.78 -7.93
CA LEU A 35 -8.34 19.69 -7.06
C LEU A 35 -6.86 19.86 -6.67
N ASP A 36 -6.62 20.14 -5.39
CA ASP A 36 -5.28 20.01 -4.78
C ASP A 36 -4.98 18.52 -4.53
N VAL A 37 -4.18 17.95 -5.43
CA VAL A 37 -3.79 16.54 -5.39
C VAL A 37 -2.98 16.21 -4.14
N GLU A 38 -2.11 17.14 -3.71
CA GLU A 38 -1.22 16.93 -2.58
C GLU A 38 -2.01 16.88 -1.27
N ALA A 39 -2.89 17.85 -1.05
CA ALA A 39 -3.77 17.89 0.11
C ALA A 39 -4.70 16.67 0.16
N TYR A 40 -5.23 16.24 -0.98
CA TYR A 40 -6.05 15.03 -1.06
C TYR A 40 -5.25 13.75 -0.75
N ALA A 41 -4.07 13.59 -1.35
CA ALA A 41 -3.22 12.43 -1.15
C ALA A 41 -2.66 12.34 0.28
N ALA A 42 -2.46 13.48 0.95
CA ALA A 42 -1.98 13.56 2.33
C ALA A 42 -2.88 12.81 3.34
N GLN A 43 -4.18 12.69 3.05
CA GLN A 43 -5.17 12.02 3.90
C GLN A 43 -5.06 10.49 3.91
N TYR A 44 -4.26 9.92 3.03
CA TYR A 44 -4.08 8.48 2.86
C TYR A 44 -2.61 8.11 2.97
N SER A 45 -2.34 6.83 3.20
CA SER A 45 -0.99 6.26 3.23
C SER A 45 -0.92 4.94 2.47
N GLY A 46 0.31 4.51 2.14
CA GLY A 46 0.60 3.23 1.51
C GLY A 46 -0.15 3.01 0.18
N ARG A 47 -0.59 1.77 -0.05
CA ARG A 47 -1.23 1.35 -1.31
C ARG A 47 -2.53 2.13 -1.60
N THR A 48 -3.23 2.61 -0.58
CA THR A 48 -4.45 3.42 -0.74
C THR A 48 -4.15 4.81 -1.30
N ARG A 49 -3.12 5.50 -0.79
CA ARG A 49 -2.69 6.81 -1.33
C ARG A 49 -2.39 6.69 -2.82
N LEU A 50 -1.61 5.67 -3.17
CA LEU A 50 -1.26 5.38 -4.53
C LEU A 50 -2.48 5.06 -5.41
N ALA A 51 -3.34 4.13 -4.99
CA ALA A 51 -4.53 3.75 -5.77
C ALA A 51 -5.43 4.96 -6.04
N ARG A 52 -5.55 5.87 -5.06
CA ARG A 52 -6.27 7.14 -5.23
C ARG A 52 -5.56 8.10 -6.19
N GLY A 53 -4.23 8.20 -6.13
CA GLY A 53 -3.45 9.01 -7.08
C GLY A 53 -3.63 8.54 -8.53
N VAL A 54 -3.49 7.24 -8.77
CA VAL A 54 -3.72 6.66 -10.12
C VAL A 54 -5.16 6.87 -10.58
N PHE A 55 -6.14 6.72 -9.67
CA PHE A 55 -7.54 6.98 -9.98
C PHE A 55 -7.79 8.45 -10.39
N VAL A 56 -7.22 9.42 -9.65
CA VAL A 56 -7.31 10.85 -9.99
C VAL A 56 -6.70 11.10 -11.37
N ALA A 57 -5.52 10.53 -11.63
CA ALA A 57 -4.85 10.66 -12.93
C ALA A 57 -5.70 10.16 -14.11
N ASP A 58 -6.43 9.06 -13.91
CA ASP A 58 -7.25 8.45 -14.96
C ASP A 58 -8.61 9.16 -15.16
N ARG A 59 -9.08 9.96 -14.18
CA ARG A 59 -10.46 10.50 -14.16
C ARG A 59 -10.57 12.01 -14.19
N CYS A 60 -9.54 12.76 -13.79
CA CYS A 60 -9.64 14.22 -13.69
C CYS A 60 -9.83 14.92 -15.06
N GLY A 61 -9.16 14.43 -16.11
CA GLY A 61 -9.23 15.02 -17.46
C GLY A 61 -8.44 16.32 -17.65
N VAL A 62 -7.84 16.88 -16.58
CA VAL A 62 -6.95 18.04 -16.63
C VAL A 62 -5.50 17.56 -16.60
N GLU A 63 -4.71 17.90 -17.63
CA GLU A 63 -3.35 17.37 -17.79
C GLU A 63 -2.41 17.73 -16.63
N ALA A 64 -2.49 18.96 -16.11
CA ALA A 64 -1.67 19.39 -14.98
C ALA A 64 -1.89 18.50 -13.73
N ILE A 65 -3.17 18.26 -13.39
CA ILE A 65 -3.57 17.43 -12.26
C ILE A 65 -3.20 15.96 -12.49
N GLN A 66 -3.38 15.47 -13.72
CA GLN A 66 -2.96 14.12 -14.10
C GLN A 66 -1.46 13.91 -13.87
N LEU A 67 -0.63 14.83 -14.38
CA LEU A 67 0.82 14.74 -14.26
C LEU A 67 1.28 14.86 -12.80
N GLU A 68 0.64 15.73 -12.02
CA GLU A 68 0.91 15.86 -10.59
C GLU A 68 0.55 14.57 -9.83
N ALA A 69 -0.61 13.99 -10.09
CA ALA A 69 -1.03 12.73 -9.47
C ALA A 69 -0.11 11.56 -9.84
N LEU A 70 0.33 11.48 -11.09
CA LEU A 70 1.28 10.46 -11.54
C LEU A 70 2.68 10.66 -10.92
N ARG A 71 3.13 11.91 -10.79
CA ARG A 71 4.39 12.24 -10.10
C ARG A 71 4.38 11.74 -8.66
N MET A 72 3.32 12.06 -7.92
CA MET A 72 3.15 11.61 -6.53
C MET A 72 3.03 10.09 -6.42
N ALA A 73 2.29 9.45 -7.33
CA ALA A 73 2.19 8.00 -7.37
C ALA A 73 3.55 7.34 -7.61
N TYR A 74 4.33 7.84 -8.58
CA TYR A 74 5.67 7.34 -8.87
C TYR A 74 6.61 7.46 -7.66
N ASP A 75 6.63 8.62 -6.99
CA ASP A 75 7.46 8.82 -5.80
C ASP A 75 7.05 7.86 -4.65
N GLU A 76 5.76 7.54 -4.52
CA GLU A 76 5.28 6.55 -3.54
C GLU A 76 5.67 5.11 -3.92
N ILE A 77 5.64 4.75 -5.22
CA ILE A 77 6.06 3.42 -5.71
C ILE A 77 7.52 3.17 -5.41
N LYS A 78 8.39 4.17 -5.60
CA LYS A 78 9.83 4.04 -5.35
C LYS A 78 10.17 3.84 -3.86
N ARG A 79 9.23 4.04 -2.94
CA ARG A 79 9.34 3.67 -1.52
C ARG A 79 8.95 2.21 -1.24
N GLY A 80 8.21 1.58 -2.15
CA GLY A 80 7.76 0.19 -2.07
C GLY A 80 8.54 -0.75 -2.99
N GLU A 81 7.98 -1.94 -3.19
CA GLU A 81 8.61 -3.03 -3.96
C GLU A 81 7.66 -3.61 -5.06
N ASP A 82 6.58 -2.88 -5.39
CA ASP A 82 5.63 -3.27 -6.45
C ASP A 82 6.15 -2.85 -7.84
N VAL A 83 6.94 -3.73 -8.44
CA VAL A 83 7.53 -3.56 -9.77
C VAL A 83 6.48 -3.39 -10.86
N GLN A 84 5.34 -4.08 -10.76
CA GLN A 84 4.37 -4.04 -11.85
C GLN A 84 3.67 -2.70 -11.92
N LEU A 85 3.35 -2.16 -10.74
CA LEU A 85 2.80 -0.84 -10.61
C LEU A 85 3.78 0.26 -11.07
N ASP A 86 5.08 0.11 -10.84
CA ASP A 86 6.12 1.00 -11.40
C ASP A 86 6.06 1.04 -12.93
N ARG A 87 5.99 -0.13 -13.57
CA ARG A 87 5.86 -0.25 -15.03
C ARG A 87 4.60 0.43 -15.55
N ASP A 88 3.46 0.20 -14.89
CA ASP A 88 2.17 0.77 -15.29
C ASP A 88 2.15 2.30 -15.15
N VAL A 89 2.66 2.84 -14.04
CA VAL A 89 2.72 4.30 -13.82
C VAL A 89 3.75 4.98 -14.72
N ALA A 90 4.94 4.40 -14.89
CA ALA A 90 5.93 4.92 -15.83
C ALA A 90 5.39 4.98 -17.27
N ALA A 91 4.65 3.96 -17.70
CA ALA A 91 4.00 3.94 -19.00
C ALA A 91 2.93 5.04 -19.13
N LYS A 92 2.12 5.29 -18.09
CA LYS A 92 1.11 6.37 -18.06
C LYS A 92 1.75 7.77 -18.09
N ILE A 93 2.93 7.95 -17.49
CA ILE A 93 3.68 9.20 -17.54
C ILE A 93 4.15 9.47 -18.97
N GLY A 94 4.63 8.44 -19.67
CA GLY A 94 4.98 8.52 -21.09
C GLY A 94 6.09 9.54 -21.38
N GLY A 95 7.01 9.74 -20.44
CA GLY A 95 8.13 10.68 -20.57
C GLY A 95 7.78 12.17 -20.33
N ARG A 96 6.51 12.52 -20.09
CA ARG A 96 6.05 13.92 -19.90
C ARG A 96 6.64 14.62 -18.67
N LEU A 97 7.12 13.87 -17.68
CA LEU A 97 7.77 14.39 -16.48
C LEU A 97 9.32 14.34 -16.56
N GLY A 98 9.87 13.96 -17.72
CA GLY A 98 11.30 13.79 -17.92
C GLY A 98 11.82 12.39 -17.53
N PRO A 99 13.13 12.13 -17.74
CA PRO A 99 13.72 10.80 -17.67
C PRO A 99 13.70 10.18 -16.27
N ARG A 100 13.64 11.00 -15.21
CA ARG A 100 13.56 10.54 -13.82
C ARG A 100 12.31 9.69 -13.54
N TYR A 101 11.22 9.97 -14.25
CA TYR A 101 9.93 9.28 -14.06
C TYR A 101 9.67 8.22 -15.14
N GLY A 102 10.74 7.76 -15.80
CA GLY A 102 10.70 6.63 -16.70
C GLY A 102 10.83 5.29 -15.98
N LEU A 103 10.78 4.21 -16.75
CA LEU A 103 11.06 2.88 -16.24
C LEU A 103 12.57 2.73 -15.96
N ASP A 104 12.92 2.51 -14.69
CA ASP A 104 14.30 2.21 -14.28
C ASP A 104 14.49 0.69 -14.23
N GLN A 105 15.07 0.14 -15.30
CA GLN A 105 15.30 -1.30 -15.40
C GLN A 105 16.27 -1.81 -14.32
N ALA A 106 17.26 -1.01 -13.91
CA ALA A 106 18.21 -1.43 -12.88
C ALA A 106 17.54 -1.50 -11.50
N TRP A 107 16.64 -0.58 -11.19
CA TRP A 107 15.79 -0.65 -9.99
C TRP A 107 14.89 -1.89 -10.04
N VAL A 108 14.23 -2.14 -11.16
CA VAL A 108 13.37 -3.32 -11.32
C VAL A 108 14.15 -4.61 -11.08
N ASP A 109 15.30 -4.78 -11.72
CA ASP A 109 16.12 -5.98 -11.56
C ASP A 109 16.59 -6.16 -10.11
N THR A 110 16.91 -5.06 -9.42
CA THR A 110 17.31 -5.07 -8.01
C THR A 110 16.16 -5.51 -7.10
N ILE A 111 14.96 -4.96 -7.29
CA ILE A 111 13.78 -5.32 -6.49
C ILE A 111 13.36 -6.76 -6.77
N THR A 112 13.31 -7.18 -8.03
CA THR A 112 12.97 -8.57 -8.40
C THR A 112 13.96 -9.56 -7.76
N ARG A 113 15.27 -9.31 -7.87
CA ARG A 113 16.27 -10.18 -7.25
C ARG A 113 16.13 -10.25 -5.72
N ARG A 114 15.83 -9.12 -5.07
CA ARG A 114 15.58 -9.09 -3.62
C ARG A 114 14.30 -9.84 -3.25
N ALA A 115 13.26 -9.69 -4.05
CA ALA A 115 11.98 -10.36 -3.86
C ALA A 115 12.16 -11.89 -3.91
N ASP A 116 12.91 -12.40 -4.88
CA ASP A 116 13.17 -13.83 -5.02
C ASP A 116 13.91 -14.39 -3.80
N GLN A 117 14.97 -13.71 -3.35
CA GLN A 117 15.72 -14.11 -2.14
C GLN A 117 14.88 -14.07 -0.88
N ARG A 118 14.01 -13.05 -0.75
CA ARG A 118 13.11 -12.91 0.40
C ARG A 118 12.03 -13.99 0.39
N ASN A 119 11.48 -14.31 -0.78
CA ASN A 119 10.49 -15.36 -0.93
C ASN A 119 11.06 -16.72 -0.52
N GLU A 120 12.24 -17.09 -1.02
CA GLU A 120 12.92 -18.33 -0.66
C GLU A 120 13.20 -18.41 0.85
N LYS A 121 13.64 -17.32 1.46
CA LYS A 121 13.87 -17.25 2.91
C LYS A 121 12.58 -17.48 3.71
N LEU A 122 11.49 -16.81 3.36
CA LEU A 122 10.20 -16.93 4.05
C LEU A 122 9.62 -18.35 3.92
N GLU A 123 9.76 -18.97 2.74
CA GLU A 123 9.35 -20.35 2.51
C GLU A 123 10.16 -21.34 3.36
N ASN A 124 11.47 -21.15 3.44
CA ASN A 124 12.36 -21.99 4.27
C ASN A 124 12.03 -21.85 5.76
N GLU A 125 11.81 -20.62 6.25
CA GLU A 125 11.42 -20.36 7.64
C GLU A 125 10.07 -21.02 7.98
N LEU A 126 9.06 -20.83 7.12
CA LEU A 126 7.74 -21.44 7.31
C LEU A 126 7.83 -22.96 7.32
N ASN A 127 8.63 -23.55 6.41
CA ASN A 127 8.84 -25.00 6.40
C ASN A 127 9.46 -25.50 7.71
N GLY A 128 10.46 -24.79 8.23
CA GLY A 128 11.05 -25.07 9.54
C GLY A 128 10.04 -25.02 10.69
N TYR A 129 9.18 -23.99 10.73
CA TYR A 129 8.12 -23.88 11.74
C TYR A 129 7.09 -25.00 11.63
N ARG A 130 6.74 -25.42 10.41
CA ARG A 130 5.83 -26.55 10.15
C ARG A 130 6.44 -27.87 10.60
N THR A 131 7.72 -28.13 10.32
CA THR A 131 8.43 -29.33 10.78
C THR A 131 8.49 -29.39 12.32
N ASN A 132 8.73 -28.25 12.97
CA ASN A 132 8.81 -28.17 14.43
C ASN A 132 7.45 -28.06 15.14
N LEU A 133 6.36 -27.95 14.38
CA LEU A 133 4.98 -27.79 14.88
C LEU A 133 4.80 -26.60 15.86
N ILE A 134 5.55 -25.52 15.64
CA ILE A 134 5.48 -24.31 16.48
C ILE A 134 4.31 -23.44 16.02
N LYS A 135 3.14 -23.65 16.63
CA LYS A 135 1.86 -23.04 16.20
C LYS A 135 1.94 -21.53 15.93
N GLU A 136 2.49 -20.76 16.89
CA GLU A 136 2.55 -19.31 16.75
C GLU A 136 3.52 -18.88 15.63
N SER A 137 4.65 -19.56 15.47
CA SER A 137 5.59 -19.28 14.38
C SER A 137 5.03 -19.64 13.01
N ILE A 138 4.22 -20.70 12.90
CA ILE A 138 3.49 -21.02 11.66
C ILE A 138 2.50 -19.90 11.33
N ARG A 139 1.74 -19.43 12.32
CA ARG A 139 0.78 -18.34 12.14
C ARG A 139 1.46 -17.05 11.67
N MET A 140 2.57 -16.69 12.33
CA MET A 140 3.38 -15.53 11.95
C MET A 140 4.00 -15.70 10.56
N GLY A 141 4.53 -16.87 10.22
CA GLY A 141 5.11 -17.13 8.90
C GLY A 141 4.08 -16.98 7.76
N TYR A 142 2.83 -17.39 7.96
CA TYR A 142 1.77 -17.13 6.98
C TYR A 142 1.41 -15.64 6.88
N ASN A 143 1.45 -14.90 7.99
CA ASN A 143 1.25 -13.46 7.98
C ASN A 143 2.38 -12.75 7.20
N ASP A 144 3.64 -13.10 7.46
CA ASP A 144 4.82 -12.54 6.77
C ASP A 144 4.80 -12.81 5.26
N ILE A 145 4.37 -14.01 4.84
CA ILE A 145 4.18 -14.34 3.41
C ILE A 145 3.05 -13.50 2.80
N GLY A 146 1.95 -13.30 3.54
CA GLY A 146 0.85 -12.44 3.12
C GLY A 146 1.31 -11.00 2.88
N ASP A 147 2.04 -10.44 3.85
CA ASP A 147 2.60 -9.09 3.79
C ASP A 147 3.61 -8.94 2.66
N PHE A 148 4.46 -9.96 2.45
CA PHE A 148 5.40 -10.00 1.34
C PHE A 148 4.68 -9.90 -0.01
N PHE A 149 3.69 -10.75 -0.26
CA PHE A 149 2.95 -10.72 -1.52
C PHE A 149 2.11 -9.44 -1.68
N TYR A 150 1.60 -8.89 -0.58
CA TYR A 150 0.90 -7.60 -0.59
C TYR A 150 1.83 -6.45 -1.02
N ALA A 151 3.05 -6.39 -0.47
CA ALA A 151 4.05 -5.39 -0.80
C ALA A 151 4.51 -5.45 -2.27
N HIS A 152 4.51 -6.64 -2.87
CA HIS A 152 4.88 -6.88 -4.28
C HIS A 152 3.68 -6.87 -5.24
N GLY A 153 2.48 -6.48 -4.78
CA GLY A 153 1.29 -6.36 -5.62
C GLY A 153 0.63 -7.69 -6.03
N GLN A 154 1.07 -8.82 -5.50
CA GLN A 154 0.53 -10.16 -5.80
C GLN A 154 -0.66 -10.48 -4.89
N LEU A 155 -1.76 -9.72 -5.06
CA LEU A 155 -2.93 -9.76 -4.18
C LEU A 155 -3.59 -11.15 -4.06
N SER A 156 -3.59 -11.93 -5.15
CA SER A 156 -4.16 -13.28 -5.17
C SER A 156 -3.36 -14.26 -4.28
N LYS A 157 -2.04 -14.11 -4.22
CA LYS A 157 -1.18 -14.93 -3.36
C LYS A 157 -1.23 -14.45 -1.91
N ALA A 158 -1.33 -13.14 -1.68
CA ALA A 158 -1.43 -12.57 -0.34
C ALA A 158 -2.61 -13.14 0.46
N THR A 159 -3.76 -13.39 -0.19
CA THR A 159 -4.96 -13.93 0.48
C THR A 159 -4.93 -15.44 0.68
N SER A 160 -4.01 -16.17 0.04
CA SER A 160 -3.98 -17.64 0.08
C SER A 160 -3.62 -18.20 1.46
N GLY A 161 -2.75 -17.52 2.20
CA GLY A 161 -2.34 -17.93 3.55
C GLY A 161 -3.47 -17.81 4.59
N LEU A 162 -4.36 -16.83 4.43
CA LEU A 162 -5.45 -16.59 5.38
C LEU A 162 -6.44 -17.77 5.47
N GLY A 163 -6.63 -18.52 4.38
CA GLY A 163 -7.46 -19.74 4.39
C GLY A 163 -6.82 -20.93 5.11
N THR A 164 -5.50 -20.95 5.25
CA THR A 164 -4.76 -22.08 5.85
C THR A 164 -4.62 -21.95 7.37
N ILE A 165 -4.86 -20.75 7.93
CA ILE A 165 -4.81 -20.48 9.38
C ILE A 165 -6.08 -21.02 10.11
N ALA A 166 -7.01 -21.67 9.41
CA ALA A 166 -8.11 -22.43 10.01
C ALA A 166 -7.56 -23.46 11.02
N PRO A 167 -8.27 -23.71 12.14
CA PRO A 167 -7.66 -24.29 13.34
C PRO A 167 -7.08 -25.67 13.02
N LEU A 168 -5.76 -25.80 13.20
CA LEU A 168 -5.10 -27.09 13.24
C LEU A 168 -5.88 -27.97 14.24
N PRO A 169 -6.27 -29.20 13.88
CA PRO A 169 -6.96 -30.09 14.81
C PRO A 169 -6.10 -30.25 16.08
N ASN A 170 -6.74 -30.17 17.25
CA ASN A 170 -6.10 -30.60 18.49
C ASN A 170 -5.76 -32.09 18.34
N ILE A 171 -4.47 -32.38 18.21
CA ILE A 171 -3.92 -33.69 18.57
C ILE A 171 -3.75 -33.69 20.09
#